data_AF-A0A967N7C9-F1
#
_entry.id   AF-A0A967N7C9-F1
#
_cell.length_a   1.000
_cell.length_b   1.000
_cell.length_c   1.000
_cell.angle_alpha   90.00
_cell.angle_beta   90.00
_cell.angle_gamma   90.00
#
_symmetry.space_group_name_H-M   'P 1'
#
loop_
_entity.id
_entity.type
_entity.pdbx_description
1 polymer ?
#
loop_
_entity_poly.entity_id
_entity_poly.type
_entity_poly.pdbx_seq_one_letter_code
_entity_poly.pdbx_strand_id
1 'polypeptide(L)'
;LERGAWTGAVEAVERWARRAGAPVLLGAYGTETGGDGGRHNSAFLVVPGEGRADYRYDKRFLVPMIERGNVLGWSGVPAGDLTPGTGSLPLVRAGGSAFGVLICYESAFSGLARAYRLSGA
;
A
#
# COMPACT_ATOMS: atom_id res chain seq x y z
N LEU A 1 20.48 -2.10 0.85
CA LEU A 1 19.60 -2.74 -0.15
C LEU A 1 19.38 -1.73 -1.26
N GLU A 2 19.89 -2.06 -2.45
CA GLU A 2 20.33 -1.13 -3.47
C GLU A 2 19.19 -0.63 -4.38
N ARG A 3 19.30 0.62 -4.85
CA ARG A 3 18.33 1.29 -5.74
C ARG A 3 17.98 0.48 -7.00
N GLY A 4 18.85 -0.41 -7.47
CA GLY A 4 18.62 -1.25 -8.65
C GLY A 4 17.59 -2.38 -8.46
N ALA A 5 17.42 -2.91 -7.25
CA ALA A 5 16.43 -3.96 -6.99
C ALA A 5 14.99 -3.44 -7.06
N TRP A 6 14.79 -2.16 -6.72
CA TRP A 6 13.48 -1.49 -6.82
C TRP A 6 13.05 -1.27 -8.26
N THR A 7 13.96 -0.86 -9.14
CA THR A 7 13.65 -0.63 -10.56
C THR A 7 13.16 -1.92 -11.22
N GLY A 8 13.85 -3.04 -10.99
CA GLY A 8 13.46 -4.34 -11.57
C GLY A 8 12.10 -4.86 -11.08
N ALA A 9 11.75 -4.60 -9.81
CA ALA A 9 10.45 -4.98 -9.26
C ALA A 9 9.31 -4.16 -9.85
N VAL A 10 9.47 -2.84 -9.98
CA VAL A 10 8.48 -1.96 -10.60
C VAL A 10 8.28 -2.33 -12.08
N GLU A 11 9.37 -2.52 -12.83
CA GLU A 11 9.30 -2.96 -14.22
C GLU A 11 8.59 -4.31 -14.39
N ALA A 12 8.79 -5.24 -13.45
CA ALA A 12 8.08 -6.51 -13.46
C ALA A 12 6.58 -6.30 -13.29
N VAL A 13 6.16 -5.50 -12.30
CA VAL A 13 4.75 -5.18 -12.07
C VAL A 13 4.13 -4.44 -13.25
N GLU A 14 4.85 -3.52 -13.87
CA GLU A 14 4.39 -2.86 -15.09
C GLU A 14 4.21 -3.83 -16.27
N ARG A 15 5.12 -4.80 -16.44
CA ARG A 15 4.94 -5.87 -17.45
C ARG A 15 3.68 -6.68 -17.15
N TRP A 16 3.41 -6.99 -15.89
CA TRP A 16 2.18 -7.69 -15.48
C TRP A 16 0.93 -6.85 -15.77
N ALA A 17 0.92 -5.57 -15.40
CA ALA A 17 -0.19 -4.66 -15.68
C ALA A 17 -0.48 -4.58 -17.19
N ARG A 18 0.55 -4.43 -18.03
CA ARG A 18 0.41 -4.44 -19.50
C ARG A 18 -0.15 -5.76 -20.03
N ARG A 19 0.32 -6.91 -19.54
CA ARG A 19 -0.18 -8.23 -19.95
C ARG A 19 -1.62 -8.47 -19.53
N ALA A 20 -2.00 -8.01 -18.33
CA ALA A 20 -3.36 -8.13 -17.82
C ALA A 20 -4.34 -7.15 -18.49
N GLY A 21 -3.84 -6.07 -19.10
CA GLY A 21 -4.68 -4.99 -19.61
C GLY A 21 -5.43 -4.25 -18.50
N ALA A 22 -4.93 -4.29 -17.26
CA ALA A 22 -5.61 -3.75 -16.08
C ALA A 22 -4.62 -3.15 -15.06
N PRO A 23 -5.03 -2.14 -14.28
CA PRO A 23 -4.25 -1.62 -13.17
C PRO A 23 -3.91 -2.71 -12.14
N VAL A 24 -2.70 -2.65 -11.59
CA VAL A 24 -2.23 -3.54 -10.52
C VAL A 24 -2.06 -2.73 -9.25
N LEU A 25 -2.82 -3.09 -8.21
CA LEU A 25 -2.62 -2.61 -6.84
C LEU A 25 -1.61 -3.53 -6.15
N LEU A 26 -0.57 -2.96 -5.55
CA LEU A 26 0.49 -3.72 -4.88
C LEU A 26 0.81 -3.14 -3.50
N GLY A 27 1.27 -4.00 -2.60
CA GLY A 27 1.83 -3.61 -1.31
C GLY A 27 3.35 -3.52 -1.35
N ALA A 28 3.93 -2.48 -0.75
CA ALA A 28 5.36 -2.33 -0.54
C ALA A 28 5.65 -1.36 0.62
N TYR A 29 6.92 -1.21 1.01
CA TYR A 29 7.28 -0.18 1.98
C TYR A 29 7.32 1.21 1.35
N GLY A 30 6.53 2.13 1.88
CA GLY A 30 6.68 3.55 1.62
C GLY A 30 7.72 4.17 2.55
N THR A 31 8.57 5.03 2.03
CA THR A 31 9.50 5.85 2.80
C THR A 31 9.20 7.32 2.51
N GLU A 32 9.27 8.16 3.54
CA GLU A 32 9.28 9.61 3.39
C GLU A 32 10.60 10.07 2.74
N THR A 33 10.55 11.16 1.98
CA THR A 33 11.75 11.73 1.33
C THR A 33 12.40 12.71 2.31
N GLY A 34 13.62 12.45 2.78
CA GLY A 34 14.31 13.35 3.72
C GLY A 34 14.95 12.70 4.94
N GLY A 35 14.91 11.38 5.08
CA GLY A 35 15.74 10.63 6.04
C GLY A 35 15.13 10.44 7.43
N ASP A 36 14.29 11.37 7.89
CA ASP A 36 13.70 11.31 9.24
C ASP A 36 12.24 10.81 9.28
N GLY A 37 11.59 10.70 8.12
CA GLY A 37 10.22 10.21 8.06
C GLY A 37 10.18 8.67 8.06
N GLY A 38 9.32 8.12 8.91
CA GLY A 38 9.28 6.69 9.19
C GLY A 38 8.93 5.82 7.97
N ARG A 39 9.09 4.50 8.15
CA ARG A 39 8.71 3.51 7.14
C ARG A 39 7.24 3.18 7.28
N HIS A 40 6.53 3.02 6.17
CA HIS A 40 5.10 2.74 6.16
C HIS A 40 4.81 1.40 5.46
N ASN A 41 3.78 0.70 5.93
CA ASN A 41 3.15 -0.38 5.17
C ASN A 41 2.20 0.27 4.17
N SER A 42 2.55 0.24 2.88
CA SER A 42 1.92 1.09 1.88
C SER A 42 1.35 0.29 0.72
N ALA A 43 0.29 0.82 0.10
CA ALA A 43 -0.24 0.37 -1.16
C ALA A 43 0.05 1.39 -2.27
N PHE A 44 0.39 0.90 -3.45
CA PHE A 44 0.68 1.69 -4.66
C PHE A 44 -0.13 1.15 -5.83
N LEU A 45 -0.35 1.97 -6.85
CA LEU A 45 -1.05 1.58 -8.07
C LEU A 45 -0.13 1.71 -9.28
N VAL A 46 -0.12 0.69 -10.13
CA VAL A 46 0.56 0.69 -11.43
C VAL A 46 -0.49 0.56 -12.52
N VAL A 47 -0.51 1.50 -13.46
CA VAL A 47 -1.47 1.58 -14.56
C VAL A 47 -0.80 1.13 -15.87
N PRO A 48 -1.44 0.27 -16.69
CA PRO A 48 -0.87 -0.18 -17.96
C PRO A 48 -0.57 1.01 -18.89
N GLY A 49 0.66 1.09 -19.39
CA GLY A 49 1.09 2.17 -20.30
C GLY A 49 1.49 3.48 -19.62
N GLU A 50 0.99 3.75 -18.41
CA GLU A 50 1.31 4.96 -17.63
C GLU A 50 2.38 4.72 -16.55
N GLY A 51 2.55 3.46 -16.10
CA GLY A 51 3.50 3.11 -15.04
C GLY A 51 2.93 3.35 -13.65
N ARG A 52 3.77 3.67 -12.67
CA ARG A 52 3.34 3.96 -11.30
C ARG A 52 2.51 5.26 -11.26
N ALA A 53 1.26 5.16 -10.82
CA ALA A 53 0.39 6.31 -10.64
C ALA A 53 0.77 7.14 -9.40
N ASP A 54 0.31 8.39 -9.36
CA ASP A 54 0.30 9.21 -8.13
C ASP A 54 -0.78 8.73 -7.17
N TYR A 55 -0.58 7.50 -6.68
CA TYR A 55 -1.42 6.84 -5.71
C TYR A 55 -0.54 6.19 -4.65
N ARG A 56 -0.76 6.57 -3.39
CA ARG A 56 -0.17 5.94 -2.23
C ARG A 56 -1.17 5.96 -1.09
N TYR A 57 -1.39 4.80 -0.47
CA TYR A 57 -2.11 4.68 0.79
C TYR A 57 -1.20 4.05 1.83
N ASP A 58 -1.06 4.69 2.98
CA ASP A 58 -0.26 4.18 4.10
C ASP A 58 -1.19 3.64 5.19
N LYS A 59 -0.94 2.39 5.62
CA LYS A 59 -1.70 1.68 6.65
C LYS A 59 -1.76 2.50 7.94
N ARG A 60 -2.97 2.69 8.47
CA ARG A 60 -3.26 3.49 9.66
C ARG A 60 -3.31 2.64 10.93
N PHE A 61 -3.94 1.47 10.85
CA PHE A 61 -4.09 0.59 12.03
C PHE A 61 -3.02 -0.49 12.02
N LEU A 62 -1.87 -0.15 12.62
CA LEU A 62 -0.79 -1.10 12.78
C LEU A 62 -1.18 -2.19 13.79
N VAL A 63 -0.83 -3.44 13.46
CA VAL A 63 -0.98 -4.61 14.33
C VAL A 63 0.01 -4.45 15.48
N PRO A 64 -0.44 -4.19 16.72
CA PRO A 64 0.46 -3.83 17.82
C PRO A 64 1.52 -4.89 18.12
N MET A 65 1.21 -6.16 17.87
CA MET A 65 2.11 -7.27 18.20
C MET A 65 3.14 -7.57 17.09
N ILE A 66 2.84 -7.26 15.82
CA ILE A 66 3.69 -7.61 14.67
C ILE A 66 4.44 -6.39 14.11
N GLU A 67 3.80 -5.22 14.12
CA GLU A 67 4.37 -3.96 13.63
C GLU A 67 4.90 -3.07 14.77
N ARG A 68 4.88 -3.55 16.04
CA ARG A 68 5.56 -2.93 17.20
C ARG A 68 6.27 -3.94 18.14
N GLY A 69 6.43 -5.20 17.72
CA GLY A 69 7.03 -6.26 18.53
C GLY A 69 7.32 -7.53 17.71
N ASN A 70 8.09 -8.47 18.28
CA ASN A 70 8.45 -9.73 17.62
C ASN A 70 7.53 -10.87 18.09
N VAL A 71 6.59 -11.29 17.25
CA VAL A 71 5.86 -12.55 17.47
C VAL A 71 6.68 -13.69 16.88
N LEU A 72 7.22 -14.53 17.77
CA LEU A 72 7.80 -15.83 17.42
C LEU A 72 6.79 -16.63 16.57
N GLY A 73 7.14 -16.87 15.31
CA GLY A 73 6.43 -17.80 14.42
C GLY A 73 5.76 -17.19 13.19
N TRP A 74 5.69 -15.86 13.03
CA TRP A 74 5.10 -15.24 11.84
C TRP A 74 6.16 -14.70 10.88
N SER A 75 6.75 -15.59 10.09
CA SER A 75 7.64 -15.21 8.98
C SER A 75 6.82 -14.64 7.83
N GLY A 76 7.18 -13.45 7.31
CA GLY A 76 6.62 -12.88 6.07
C GLY A 76 5.65 -11.70 6.24
N VAL A 77 5.40 -11.23 7.46
CA VAL A 77 4.66 -9.98 7.69
C VAL A 77 5.64 -8.82 7.80
N PRO A 78 5.31 -7.63 7.27
CA PRO A 78 6.08 -6.42 7.54
C PRO A 78 6.22 -6.20 9.05
N ALA A 79 7.41 -6.46 9.59
CA ALA A 79 7.73 -6.33 11.01
C ALA A 79 8.82 -5.26 11.20
N GLY A 80 8.75 -4.51 12.31
CA GLY A 80 9.66 -3.42 12.64
C GLY A 80 8.96 -2.09 12.90
N ASP A 81 9.71 -1.02 13.17
CA ASP A 81 9.25 0.34 13.51
C ASP A 81 8.53 1.04 12.34
N LEU A 82 7.34 0.53 11.99
CA LEU A 82 6.50 1.17 10.99
C LEU A 82 5.71 2.31 11.62
N THR A 83 5.58 3.39 10.88
CA THR A 83 4.81 4.56 11.27
C THR A 83 3.39 4.45 10.71
N PRO A 84 2.36 4.69 11.53
CA PRO A 84 0.99 4.78 11.04
C PRO A 84 0.85 5.86 9.96
N GLY A 85 0.11 5.57 8.89
CA GLY A 85 -0.29 6.57 7.92
C GLY A 85 -1.27 7.58 8.53
N THR A 86 -1.07 8.86 8.21
CA THR A 86 -1.93 9.98 8.67
C THR A 86 -2.54 10.78 7.52
N GLY A 87 -2.21 10.43 6.27
CA GLY A 87 -2.63 11.14 5.05
C GLY A 87 -4.12 11.04 4.73
N SER A 88 -4.48 11.29 3.47
CA SER A 88 -5.87 11.18 2.98
C SER A 88 -6.31 9.71 2.81
N LEU A 89 -7.58 9.48 2.44
CA LEU A 89 -8.11 8.18 2.03
C LEU A 89 -8.31 8.16 0.51
N PRO A 90 -7.24 7.96 -0.29
CA PRO A 90 -7.35 8.02 -1.73
C PRO A 90 -8.13 6.82 -2.28
N LEU A 91 -8.93 7.07 -3.31
CA LEU A 91 -9.67 6.05 -4.04
C LEU A 91 -8.89 5.58 -5.26
N VAL A 92 -8.86 4.26 -5.46
CA VAL A 92 -8.47 3.68 -6.75
C VAL A 92 -9.66 3.80 -7.68
N ARG A 93 -9.47 4.29 -8.91
CA ARG A 93 -10.51 4.33 -9.95
C ARG A 93 -10.15 3.38 -11.07
N ALA A 94 -11.02 2.41 -11.35
CA ALA A 94 -10.81 1.43 -12.41
C ALA A 94 -12.16 0.90 -12.91
N GLY A 95 -12.31 0.75 -14.23
CA GLY A 95 -13.51 0.16 -14.84
C GLY A 95 -14.82 0.87 -14.47
N GLY A 96 -14.81 2.20 -14.35
CA GLY A 96 -15.98 2.99 -13.95
C GLY A 96 -16.38 2.90 -12.46
N SER A 97 -15.63 2.13 -11.68
CA SER A 97 -15.84 1.97 -10.23
C SER A 97 -14.72 2.66 -9.45
N ALA A 98 -14.99 2.95 -8.17
CA ALA A 98 -14.01 3.47 -7.23
C ALA A 98 -13.88 2.53 -6.03
N PHE A 99 -12.67 2.37 -5.52
CA PHE A 99 -12.37 1.41 -4.45
C PHE A 99 -11.49 2.08 -3.38
N GLY A 100 -11.84 1.83 -2.13
CA GLY A 100 -10.96 2.08 -0.99
C GLY A 100 -10.02 0.91 -0.75
N VAL A 101 -8.82 1.18 -0.22
CA VAL A 101 -7.84 0.14 0.10
C VAL A 101 -7.72 0.00 1.61
N LEU A 102 -7.84 -1.24 2.09
CA LEU A 102 -7.63 -1.62 3.48
C LEU A 102 -6.49 -2.64 3.51
N ILE A 103 -5.49 -2.44 4.37
CA ILE A 103 -4.35 -3.34 4.45
C ILE A 103 -4.52 -4.31 5.62
N CYS A 104 -4.67 -5.60 5.30
CA CYS A 104 -4.63 -6.72 6.25
C CYS A 104 -5.64 -6.53 7.41
N TYR A 105 -5.14 -6.28 8.62
CA TYR A 105 -5.91 -6.10 9.86
C TYR A 105 -6.91 -4.93 9.80
N GLU A 106 -6.71 -3.97 8.90
CA GLU A 106 -7.62 -2.83 8.74
C GLU A 106 -9.04 -3.22 8.33
N SER A 107 -9.21 -4.41 7.75
CA SER A 107 -10.53 -4.97 7.43
C SER A 107 -11.43 -5.20 8.65
N ALA A 108 -10.85 -5.32 9.86
CA ALA A 108 -11.60 -5.43 11.10
C ALA A 108 -12.19 -4.09 11.60
N PHE A 109 -11.77 -2.95 11.02
CA PHE A 109 -12.18 -1.61 11.48
C PHE A 109 -13.27 -1.04 10.58
N SER A 110 -14.53 -1.27 10.96
CA SER A 110 -15.69 -0.83 10.20
C SER A 110 -15.72 0.68 9.93
N GLY A 111 -15.16 1.51 10.82
CA GLY A 111 -15.06 2.95 10.64
C GLY A 111 -14.29 3.36 9.39
N LEU A 112 -13.21 2.65 9.06
CA LEU A 112 -12.38 2.94 7.89
C LEU A 112 -13.08 2.53 6.59
N ALA A 113 -13.71 1.36 6.58
CA ALA A 113 -14.54 0.92 5.46
C ALA A 113 -15.71 1.90 5.21
N ARG A 114 -16.37 2.36 6.29
CA ARG A 114 -17.45 3.37 6.20
C ARG A 114 -16.93 4.70 5.65
N ALA A 115 -15.75 5.15 6.06
CA ALA A 115 -15.16 6.39 5.55
C ALA A 115 -14.92 6.32 4.03
N TYR A 116 -14.39 5.21 3.53
CA TYR A 116 -14.23 4.99 2.09
C TYR A 116 -15.57 5.01 1.33
N ARG A 117 -16.58 4.31 1.86
CA ARG A 117 -17.94 4.33 1.29
C ARG A 117 -18.51 5.74 1.21
N LEU A 118 -18.35 6.54 2.27
CA LEU A 118 -18.80 7.93 2.30
C LEU A 118 -18.03 8.83 1.31
N SER A 119 -16.78 8.50 1.00
CA SER A 119 -16.00 9.19 -0.04
C SER A 119 -16.32 8.75 -1.48
N GLY A 120 -17.21 7.75 -1.65
CA GLY A 120 -17.64 7.29 -2.97
C GLY A 120 -16.94 6.03 -3.49
N ALA A 121 -16.33 5.23 -2.60
CA ALA A 121 -16.10 3.82 -2.88
C ALA A 121 -17.42 3.03 -2.90
#